data_AF-A0A7J8MK69-F1
#
_entry.id   AF-A0A7J8MK69-F1
#
_cell.length_a   1.000
_cell.length_b   1.000
_cell.length_c   1.000
_cell.angle_alpha   90.00
_cell.angle_beta   90.00
_cell.angle_gamma   90.00
#
_symmetry.space_group_name_H-M   'P 1'
#
loop_
_entity.id
_entity.type
_entity.pdbx_description
1 polymer ?
#
loop_
_entity_poly.entity_id
_entity_poly.type
_entity_poly.pdbx_seq_one_letter_code
_entity_poly.pdbx_strand_id
1 'polypeptide(L)'
;MTSFRCFLVLSLVSFLLLSTVLPSISTNDEQDDDDLRFLEETECKSVDIASLPHLSDSDDDQFPDDDEEDEDSGSEQETDAPLSDPYKAPQIDEKDVVVLTQGNFSDFIKNNKFGMVEFYAPWCGHCQSLAPEYAAAATEMKGEGVVLAKVDATQEDELAEEYDVEGLPTIYFLVDGKHTLYPAARNNLLLVNHGKENNVLSLFNGRDAIVTWIKKQIGPGIYNVTTLDDAERILTSESEVALGYLNSLVGPESDELAATSKLLDDIKFYQTMNPDVAKLFHIDPEVKRPALVLLKKDAEKICHFDGLFVKTAINEFVTSNKLPLVTIFSRESAPSIFESSIKMHLLLFATLNISDKYIPVLQEAAKLFKGKLISIYVQVDNEESGKPVANFFGVSGNGPT
;
A
#
# COMPACT_ATOMS: atom_id res chain seq x y z
N MET A 1 44.80 -22.72 43.31
CA MET A 1 43.35 -22.52 43.57
C MET A 1 42.66 -22.44 42.23
N THR A 2 42.32 -23.61 41.72
CA THR A 2 41.78 -23.89 40.38
C THR A 2 40.54 -24.73 40.60
N SER A 3 39.35 -24.13 40.46
CA SER A 3 38.07 -24.80 40.15
C SER A 3 36.94 -23.81 40.46
N PHE A 4 36.42 -23.11 39.44
CA PHE A 4 35.04 -22.61 39.43
C PHE A 4 34.65 -22.07 38.03
N ARG A 5 34.81 -22.88 36.99
CA ARG A 5 34.27 -22.59 35.65
C ARG A 5 33.95 -23.91 34.93
N CYS A 6 32.81 -24.53 35.24
CA CYS A 6 32.31 -25.69 34.46
C CYS A 6 30.83 -26.07 34.67
N PHE A 7 29.94 -25.20 35.15
CA PHE A 7 28.59 -25.61 35.55
C PHE A 7 27.40 -24.96 34.83
N LEU A 8 27.57 -24.37 33.64
CA LEU A 8 26.46 -23.67 32.96
C LEU A 8 26.32 -23.99 31.47
N VAL A 9 26.57 -25.25 31.07
CA VAL A 9 26.41 -25.69 29.66
C VAL A 9 25.62 -27.02 29.51
N LEU A 10 24.93 -27.50 30.54
CA LEU A 10 24.28 -28.84 30.49
C LEU A 10 22.76 -28.87 30.74
N SER A 11 22.04 -27.74 30.63
CA SER A 11 20.60 -27.69 30.99
C SER A 11 19.62 -27.45 29.83
N LEU A 12 20.03 -27.43 28.56
CA LEU A 12 19.12 -27.08 27.45
C LEU A 12 18.97 -28.14 26.35
N VAL A 13 19.44 -29.38 26.57
CA VAL A 13 19.32 -30.48 25.58
C VAL A 13 18.29 -31.55 25.99
N SER A 14 17.50 -31.31 27.05
CA SER A 14 16.57 -32.34 27.58
C SER A 14 15.07 -32.04 27.36
N PHE A 15 14.70 -31.08 26.51
CA PHE A 15 13.29 -30.74 26.23
C PHE A 15 12.77 -31.18 24.86
N LEU A 16 13.59 -31.89 24.09
CA LEU A 16 13.17 -32.61 22.88
C LEU A 16 13.25 -34.09 23.20
N LEU A 17 12.13 -34.66 23.64
CA LEU A 17 11.69 -36.07 23.55
C LEU A 17 10.71 -36.35 24.72
N LEU A 18 9.54 -36.90 24.38
CA LEU A 18 8.32 -37.16 25.20
C LEU A 18 7.37 -35.94 25.24
N SER A 19 6.13 -35.97 24.74
CA SER A 19 5.18 -37.09 24.71
C SER A 19 4.09 -36.86 23.66
N THR A 20 3.96 -37.78 22.71
CA THR A 20 2.67 -38.18 22.16
C THR A 20 1.97 -39.08 23.18
N VAL A 21 0.67 -38.88 23.43
CA VAL A 21 -0.39 -39.88 23.70
C VAL A 21 -1.56 -39.18 24.42
N LEU A 22 -2.70 -39.12 23.74
CA LEU A 22 -4.04 -38.84 24.30
C LEU A 22 -4.54 -40.04 25.11
N PRO A 23 -5.42 -39.80 26.09
CA PRO A 23 -6.65 -40.59 26.13
C PRO A 23 -7.91 -39.74 26.37
N SER A 24 -8.95 -40.16 25.65
CA SER A 24 -10.35 -39.77 25.73
C SER A 24 -11.02 -40.20 27.04
N ILE A 25 -11.76 -39.30 27.71
CA ILE A 25 -12.86 -39.64 28.62
C ILE A 25 -14.01 -38.65 28.43
N SER A 26 -15.18 -39.21 28.17
CA SER A 26 -16.52 -38.63 28.20
C SER A 26 -17.12 -38.68 29.61
N THR A 27 -17.89 -37.65 30.01
CA THR A 27 -19.27 -37.76 30.53
C THR A 27 -19.86 -36.37 30.80
N ASN A 28 -21.15 -36.27 30.51
CA ASN A 28 -22.07 -35.14 30.64
C ASN A 28 -22.28 -34.66 32.09
N ASP A 29 -22.64 -33.39 32.24
CA ASP A 29 -23.94 -32.88 32.77
C ASP A 29 -23.86 -31.33 32.74
N GLU A 30 -24.73 -30.65 31.97
CA GLU A 30 -25.89 -29.84 32.46
C GLU A 30 -25.46 -28.77 33.49
N GLN A 31 -25.71 -27.46 33.39
CA GLN A 31 -26.62 -26.63 32.60
C GLN A 31 -26.26 -25.17 32.96
N ASP A 32 -26.30 -24.25 31.99
CA ASP A 32 -26.81 -22.88 32.14
C ASP A 32 -26.59 -22.14 30.82
N ASP A 33 -27.67 -22.14 30.04
CA ASP A 33 -27.93 -21.26 28.90
C ASP A 33 -28.14 -19.84 29.41
N ASP A 34 -27.54 -18.85 28.74
CA ASP A 34 -28.17 -17.56 28.47
C ASP A 34 -27.40 -16.87 27.33
N ASP A 35 -28.04 -16.90 26.16
CA ASP A 35 -28.18 -15.84 25.14
C ASP A 35 -26.98 -15.06 24.58
N LEU A 36 -26.91 -14.70 23.29
CA LEU A 36 -27.65 -15.03 22.06
C LEU A 36 -26.82 -14.36 20.95
N ARG A 37 -26.52 -15.14 19.90
CA ARG A 37 -26.72 -14.83 18.48
C ARG A 37 -26.70 -13.35 18.07
N PHE A 38 -25.66 -12.97 17.32
CA PHE A 38 -25.86 -12.08 16.16
C PHE A 38 -24.71 -12.17 15.14
N LEU A 39 -24.67 -13.27 14.38
CA LEU A 39 -24.09 -13.27 13.03
C LEU A 39 -24.98 -14.14 12.14
N GLU A 40 -25.23 -13.61 10.94
CA GLU A 40 -25.68 -14.30 9.72
C GLU A 40 -27.12 -14.84 9.78
N GLU A 41 -28.00 -14.62 8.82
CA GLU A 41 -27.93 -14.22 7.41
C GLU A 41 -29.33 -13.75 7.04
N THR A 42 -29.50 -12.93 6.00
CA THR A 42 -30.79 -12.92 5.29
C THR A 42 -30.58 -12.59 3.82
N GLU A 43 -30.39 -13.64 3.02
CA GLU A 43 -30.93 -13.69 1.67
C GLU A 43 -32.46 -13.74 1.76
N CYS A 44 -33.16 -12.91 0.98
CA CYS A 44 -34.60 -13.05 0.76
C CYS A 44 -34.89 -13.06 -0.73
N LYS A 45 -35.25 -14.25 -1.24
CA LYS A 45 -36.00 -14.44 -2.48
C LYS A 45 -37.50 -14.52 -2.16
N SER A 46 -38.27 -13.72 -2.90
CA SER A 46 -39.61 -13.93 -3.46
C SER A 46 -40.60 -14.90 -2.78
N VAL A 47 -41.87 -14.48 -2.66
CA VAL A 47 -43.03 -15.07 -3.39
C VAL A 47 -44.33 -14.32 -3.03
N ASP A 48 -45.14 -14.15 -4.08
CA ASP A 48 -46.51 -13.62 -4.13
C ASP A 48 -47.51 -14.34 -3.20
N ILE A 49 -48.66 -13.70 -2.91
CA ILE A 49 -50.01 -14.24 -3.19
C ILE A 49 -51.10 -13.23 -2.80
N ALA A 50 -52.05 -13.12 -3.73
CA ALA A 50 -53.31 -12.39 -3.67
C ALA A 50 -54.25 -12.82 -2.53
N SER A 51 -55.09 -11.89 -2.05
CA SER A 51 -56.57 -11.99 -2.04
C SER A 51 -57.21 -11.00 -1.04
N LEU A 52 -58.05 -10.12 -1.60
CA LEU A 52 -59.04 -9.19 -1.03
C LEU A 52 -60.15 -9.90 -0.18
N PRO A 53 -60.96 -9.23 0.68
CA PRO A 53 -62.05 -8.33 0.20
C PRO A 53 -62.54 -7.14 1.08
N HIS A 54 -63.04 -6.12 0.34
CA HIS A 54 -64.26 -5.27 0.46
C HIS A 54 -64.63 -4.42 1.69
N LEU A 55 -64.96 -3.15 1.43
CA LEU A 55 -66.28 -2.46 1.64
C LEU A 55 -66.17 -0.97 1.16
N SER A 56 -66.80 -0.58 0.03
CA SER A 56 -68.03 0.26 -0.13
C SER A 56 -67.89 1.72 0.34
N ASP A 57 -68.35 2.79 -0.31
CA ASP A 57 -69.12 3.08 -1.54
C ASP A 57 -69.09 4.62 -1.76
N SER A 58 -69.52 5.06 -2.96
CA SER A 58 -70.10 6.37 -3.33
C SER A 58 -69.17 7.57 -3.58
N ASP A 59 -69.35 8.46 -4.55
CA ASP A 59 -70.21 8.64 -5.75
C ASP A 59 -69.59 9.88 -6.46
N ASP A 60 -69.26 9.82 -7.74
CA ASP A 60 -69.92 10.51 -8.88
C ASP A 60 -69.23 11.81 -9.37
N ASP A 61 -69.38 11.98 -10.69
CA ASP A 61 -69.39 13.21 -11.49
C ASP A 61 -68.14 13.69 -12.27
N GLN A 62 -68.19 13.31 -13.55
CA GLN A 62 -68.17 14.16 -14.76
C GLN A 62 -66.87 14.79 -15.27
N PHE A 63 -66.46 14.29 -16.45
CA PHE A 63 -65.81 15.05 -17.51
C PHE A 63 -66.79 16.05 -18.15
N PRO A 64 -66.27 17.13 -18.77
CA PRO A 64 -66.34 17.16 -20.23
C PRO A 64 -65.08 17.68 -20.93
N ASP A 65 -64.93 17.21 -22.17
CA ASP A 65 -64.08 17.72 -23.26
C ASP A 65 -64.49 19.13 -23.73
N ASP A 66 -63.60 19.83 -24.44
CA ASP A 66 -63.90 20.79 -25.53
C ASP A 66 -62.56 21.30 -26.16
N ASP A 67 -62.18 20.71 -27.30
CA ASP A 67 -62.10 21.29 -28.66
C ASP A 67 -61.46 22.69 -28.90
N GLU A 68 -60.39 22.76 -29.73
CA GLU A 68 -60.34 23.31 -31.12
C GLU A 68 -59.91 24.80 -31.13
N GLU A 69 -59.27 25.43 -32.13
CA GLU A 69 -58.67 25.16 -33.45
C GLU A 69 -57.83 26.43 -33.78
N ASP A 70 -56.87 26.36 -34.71
CA ASP A 70 -56.81 27.27 -35.88
C ASP A 70 -55.48 27.17 -36.66
N GLU A 71 -55.64 26.87 -37.95
CA GLU A 71 -54.67 26.78 -39.03
C GLU A 71 -54.22 28.16 -39.56
N ASP A 72 -53.10 28.24 -40.31
CA ASP A 72 -53.12 28.54 -41.76
C ASP A 72 -51.73 28.83 -42.39
N SER A 73 -51.49 28.12 -43.51
CA SER A 73 -50.78 28.44 -44.77
C SER A 73 -49.29 28.80 -44.88
N GLY A 74 -48.61 28.09 -45.81
CA GLY A 74 -47.53 28.68 -46.63
C GLY A 74 -46.47 27.73 -47.24
N SER A 75 -46.80 27.11 -48.38
CA SER A 75 -45.99 26.47 -49.45
C SER A 75 -44.45 26.55 -49.53
N GLU A 76 -43.85 25.38 -49.87
CA GLU A 76 -42.75 25.10 -50.84
C GLU A 76 -41.31 25.65 -50.63
N GLN A 77 -40.33 24.75 -50.42
CA GLN A 77 -39.22 24.47 -51.38
C GLN A 77 -38.23 23.40 -50.85
N GLU A 78 -37.98 22.39 -51.67
CA GLU A 78 -36.87 21.43 -51.54
C GLU A 78 -35.51 22.13 -51.59
N THR A 79 -34.62 21.82 -50.64
CA THR A 79 -33.18 21.71 -50.93
C THR A 79 -32.57 20.58 -50.10
N ASP A 80 -32.06 19.56 -50.79
CA ASP A 80 -31.21 18.52 -50.24
C ASP A 80 -29.93 19.13 -49.64
N ALA A 81 -29.72 18.95 -48.35
CA ALA A 81 -28.42 19.14 -47.69
C ALA A 81 -28.19 18.00 -46.70
N PRO A 82 -27.11 17.20 -46.85
CA PRO A 82 -26.77 16.18 -45.86
C PRO A 82 -26.40 16.87 -44.53
N LEU A 83 -27.10 16.46 -43.48
CA LEU A 83 -26.83 16.83 -42.09
C LEU A 83 -25.35 16.64 -41.78
N SER A 84 -24.68 17.74 -41.47
CA SER A 84 -23.32 17.79 -40.94
C SER A 84 -23.26 17.06 -39.60
N ASP A 85 -22.45 16.01 -39.56
CA ASP A 85 -22.12 15.22 -38.38
C ASP A 85 -21.52 16.11 -37.27
N PRO A 86 -22.09 16.15 -36.04
CA PRO A 86 -21.61 17.04 -34.99
C PRO A 86 -20.60 16.33 -34.08
N TYR A 87 -19.51 17.04 -33.77
CA TYR A 87 -18.46 16.73 -32.79
C TYR A 87 -17.42 15.66 -33.15
N LYS A 88 -16.41 16.09 -33.92
CA LYS A 88 -15.09 15.44 -33.93
C LYS A 88 -14.38 15.73 -32.61
N ALA A 89 -14.26 14.73 -31.75
CA ALA A 89 -13.41 14.78 -30.56
C ALA A 89 -11.97 15.20 -30.93
N PRO A 90 -11.26 15.94 -30.05
CA PRO A 90 -9.91 16.42 -30.32
C PRO A 90 -8.97 15.23 -30.60
N GLN A 91 -8.15 15.34 -31.66
CA GLN A 91 -7.23 14.27 -32.03
C GLN A 91 -6.08 14.17 -31.03
N ILE A 92 -6.08 13.07 -30.26
CA ILE A 92 -5.03 12.64 -29.35
C ILE A 92 -3.91 11.98 -30.18
N ASP A 93 -2.65 12.36 -30.00
CA ASP A 93 -1.54 11.66 -30.67
C ASP A 93 -1.14 10.41 -29.87
N GLU A 94 -1.82 9.28 -30.13
CA GLU A 94 -1.55 7.99 -29.50
C GLU A 94 -0.19 7.37 -29.87
N LYS A 95 0.60 7.99 -30.77
CA LYS A 95 1.87 7.42 -31.26
C LYS A 95 2.93 7.19 -30.19
N ASP A 96 2.76 7.82 -29.04
CA ASP A 96 3.72 7.75 -27.93
C ASP A 96 3.43 6.59 -26.98
N VAL A 97 2.24 5.98 -27.08
CA VAL A 97 1.85 4.78 -26.34
C VAL A 97 2.10 3.56 -27.23
N VAL A 98 2.97 2.66 -26.77
CA VAL A 98 3.29 1.45 -27.52
C VAL A 98 2.14 0.46 -27.42
N VAL A 99 1.69 -0.10 -28.55
CA VAL A 99 0.71 -1.20 -28.56
C VAL A 99 1.46 -2.51 -28.37
N LEU A 100 1.12 -3.22 -27.29
CA LEU A 100 1.71 -4.51 -26.98
C LEU A 100 0.74 -5.64 -27.31
N THR A 101 1.34 -6.73 -27.79
CA THR A 101 0.71 -8.02 -28.04
C THR A 101 1.58 -9.09 -27.43
N GLN A 102 1.06 -10.31 -27.28
CA GLN A 102 1.82 -11.45 -26.78
C GLN A 102 3.16 -11.63 -27.52
N GLY A 103 3.18 -11.34 -28.82
CA GLY A 103 4.37 -11.50 -29.68
C GLY A 103 5.49 -10.48 -29.44
N ASN A 104 5.21 -9.29 -28.88
CA ASN A 104 6.22 -8.24 -28.66
C ASN A 104 6.44 -7.89 -27.18
N PHE A 105 5.59 -8.40 -26.28
CA PHE A 105 5.60 -8.05 -24.87
C PHE A 105 6.89 -8.46 -24.16
N SER A 106 7.42 -9.66 -24.46
CA SER A 106 8.70 -10.13 -23.89
C SER A 106 9.87 -9.22 -24.30
N ASP A 107 9.89 -8.74 -25.54
CA ASP A 107 10.94 -7.85 -26.04
C ASP A 107 10.79 -6.44 -25.46
N PHE A 108 9.56 -5.98 -25.25
CA PHE A 108 9.28 -4.74 -24.54
C PHE A 108 9.89 -4.75 -23.13
N ILE A 109 9.65 -5.80 -22.36
CA ILE A 109 10.22 -5.94 -21.01
C ILE A 109 11.75 -5.98 -21.04
N LYS A 110 12.35 -6.73 -21.97
CA LYS A 110 13.81 -6.86 -22.05
C LYS A 110 14.51 -5.55 -22.43
N ASN A 111 13.89 -4.76 -23.29
CA ASN A 111 14.52 -3.57 -23.86
C ASN A 111 14.25 -2.29 -23.05
N ASN A 112 13.26 -2.30 -22.16
CA ASN A 112 12.87 -1.13 -21.39
C ASN A 112 13.04 -1.39 -19.90
N LYS A 113 13.96 -0.64 -19.27
CA LYS A 113 14.15 -0.67 -17.82
C LYS A 113 12.89 -0.25 -17.07
N PHE A 114 12.22 0.79 -17.56
CA PHE A 114 10.99 1.33 -16.98
C PHE A 114 9.89 1.29 -18.03
N GLY A 115 8.81 0.58 -17.71
CA GLY A 115 7.61 0.49 -18.55
C GLY A 115 6.36 0.74 -17.72
N MET A 116 5.32 1.31 -18.30
CA MET A 116 3.98 1.31 -17.70
C MET A 116 3.03 0.74 -18.73
N VAL A 117 2.19 -0.22 -18.34
CA VAL A 117 1.31 -0.98 -19.24
C VAL A 117 -0.12 -0.86 -18.75
N GLU A 118 -0.99 -0.28 -19.56
CA GLU A 118 -2.44 -0.27 -19.38
C GLU A 118 -3.06 -1.49 -20.08
N PHE A 119 -3.76 -2.33 -19.33
CA PHE A 119 -4.70 -3.31 -19.85
C PHE A 119 -6.07 -2.66 -19.98
N TYR A 120 -6.61 -2.64 -21.20
CA TYR A 120 -7.85 -1.95 -21.54
C TYR A 120 -8.79 -2.81 -22.39
N ALA A 121 -10.02 -2.32 -22.58
CA ALA A 121 -10.95 -2.81 -23.59
C ALA A 121 -11.53 -1.64 -24.41
N PRO A 122 -11.72 -1.78 -25.74
CA PRO A 122 -12.18 -0.68 -26.60
C PRO A 122 -13.55 -0.11 -26.20
N TRP A 123 -14.41 -0.92 -25.59
CA TRP A 123 -15.76 -0.57 -25.17
C TRP A 123 -15.86 -0.10 -23.71
N CYS A 124 -14.75 -0.07 -22.97
CA CYS A 124 -14.76 0.35 -21.58
C CYS A 124 -14.67 1.89 -21.46
N GLY A 125 -15.73 2.53 -20.96
CA GLY A 125 -15.79 3.99 -20.82
C GLY A 125 -14.70 4.59 -19.92
N HIS A 126 -14.26 3.85 -18.88
CA HIS A 126 -13.14 4.30 -18.03
C HIS A 126 -11.80 4.28 -18.77
N CYS A 127 -11.56 3.27 -19.62
CA CYS A 127 -10.37 3.21 -20.47
C CYS A 127 -10.38 4.36 -21.49
N GLN A 128 -11.53 4.60 -22.15
CA GLN A 128 -11.68 5.70 -23.10
C GLN A 128 -11.42 7.07 -22.44
N SER A 129 -11.82 7.24 -21.18
CA SER A 129 -11.59 8.48 -20.43
C SER A 129 -10.12 8.66 -20.02
N LEU A 130 -9.41 7.56 -19.74
CA LEU A 130 -7.99 7.55 -19.36
C LEU A 130 -7.05 7.75 -20.56
N ALA A 131 -7.39 7.20 -21.73
CA ALA A 131 -6.58 7.22 -22.94
C ALA A 131 -5.92 8.58 -23.27
N PRO A 132 -6.64 9.74 -23.28
CA PRO A 132 -6.01 11.05 -23.52
C PRO A 132 -4.94 11.42 -22.48
N GLU A 133 -5.23 11.19 -21.19
CA GLU A 133 -4.33 11.52 -20.09
C GLU A 133 -3.10 10.60 -20.08
N TYR A 134 -3.31 9.32 -20.39
CA TYR A 134 -2.27 8.32 -20.51
C TYR A 134 -1.32 8.60 -21.69
N ALA A 135 -1.86 8.98 -22.85
CA ALA A 135 -1.06 9.40 -24.00
C ALA A 135 -0.25 10.67 -23.70
N ALA A 136 -0.86 11.66 -23.04
CA ALA A 136 -0.14 12.86 -22.64
C ALA A 136 0.99 12.57 -21.65
N ALA A 137 0.78 11.65 -20.71
CA ALA A 137 1.82 11.19 -19.79
C ALA A 137 2.93 10.46 -20.55
N ALA A 138 2.59 9.65 -21.56
CA ALA A 138 3.56 8.92 -22.37
C ALA A 138 4.53 9.87 -23.06
N THR A 139 4.01 10.95 -23.66
CA THR A 139 4.81 11.99 -24.30
C THR A 139 5.77 12.68 -23.32
N GLU A 140 5.30 13.02 -22.12
CA GLU A 140 6.17 13.67 -21.11
C GLU A 140 7.28 12.73 -20.62
N MET A 141 6.96 11.46 -20.40
CA MET A 141 7.88 10.51 -19.78
C MET A 141 8.95 9.95 -20.72
N LYS A 142 8.83 10.16 -22.04
CA LYS A 142 9.86 9.78 -23.03
C LYS A 142 11.25 10.33 -22.70
N GLY A 143 11.33 11.57 -22.22
CA GLY A 143 12.59 12.22 -21.87
C GLY A 143 13.27 11.63 -20.63
N GLU A 144 12.51 10.89 -19.82
CA GLU A 144 12.94 10.30 -18.55
C GLU A 144 13.26 8.80 -18.69
N GLY A 145 13.24 8.26 -19.91
CA GLY A 145 13.54 6.85 -20.19
C GLY A 145 12.45 5.87 -19.75
N VAL A 146 11.18 6.32 -19.68
CA VAL A 146 10.03 5.45 -19.38
C VAL A 146 9.15 5.33 -20.62
N VAL A 147 8.73 4.10 -20.92
CA VAL A 147 7.83 3.82 -22.04
C VAL A 147 6.45 3.42 -21.53
N LEU A 148 5.42 4.16 -21.96
CA LEU A 148 4.03 3.82 -21.70
C LEU A 148 3.49 2.96 -22.85
N ALA A 149 2.67 1.99 -22.49
CA ALA A 149 2.17 0.98 -23.41
C ALA A 149 0.75 0.55 -23.05
N LYS A 150 0.05 -0.03 -24.02
CA LYS A 150 -1.31 -0.55 -23.84
C LYS A 150 -1.47 -1.95 -24.42
N VAL A 151 -2.27 -2.77 -23.76
CA VAL A 151 -2.65 -4.13 -24.16
C VAL A 151 -4.17 -4.20 -24.21
N ASP A 152 -4.72 -4.63 -25.36
CA ASP A 152 -6.15 -4.92 -25.46
C ASP A 152 -6.43 -6.29 -24.84
N ALA A 153 -6.95 -6.28 -23.61
CA ALA A 153 -7.24 -7.50 -22.84
C ALA A 153 -8.37 -8.34 -23.48
N THR A 154 -9.09 -7.81 -24.48
CA THR A 154 -10.12 -8.56 -25.23
C THR A 154 -9.53 -9.39 -26.38
N GLN A 155 -8.29 -9.09 -26.79
CA GLN A 155 -7.57 -9.78 -27.85
C GLN A 155 -6.38 -10.59 -27.31
N GLU A 156 -5.78 -10.13 -26.20
CA GLU A 156 -4.60 -10.73 -25.57
C GLU A 156 -4.99 -11.33 -24.20
N ASP A 157 -5.94 -12.25 -24.21
CA ASP A 157 -6.53 -12.88 -23.02
C ASP A 157 -5.52 -13.68 -22.19
N GLU A 158 -4.65 -14.45 -22.83
CA GLU A 158 -3.57 -15.19 -22.15
C GLU A 158 -2.61 -14.24 -21.39
N LEU A 159 -2.29 -13.08 -21.97
CA LEU A 159 -1.42 -12.09 -21.35
C LEU A 159 -2.12 -11.37 -20.18
N ALA A 160 -3.43 -11.12 -20.31
CA ALA A 160 -4.24 -10.58 -19.23
C ALA A 160 -4.34 -11.55 -18.05
N GLU A 161 -4.47 -12.86 -18.32
CA GLU A 161 -4.47 -13.91 -17.29
C GLU A 161 -3.10 -14.05 -16.61
N GLU A 162 -1.99 -14.02 -17.37
CA GLU A 162 -0.62 -14.08 -16.81
C GLU A 162 -0.33 -12.96 -15.81
N TYR A 163 -0.97 -11.79 -16.00
CA TYR A 163 -0.81 -10.61 -15.16
C TYR A 163 -1.98 -10.39 -14.19
N ASP A 164 -2.80 -11.42 -13.93
CA ASP A 164 -3.91 -11.40 -12.98
C ASP A 164 -4.86 -10.18 -13.17
N VAL A 165 -5.21 -9.87 -14.42
CA VAL A 165 -6.08 -8.73 -14.75
C VAL A 165 -7.54 -9.08 -14.47
N GLU A 166 -8.04 -8.67 -13.30
CA GLU A 166 -9.43 -8.94 -12.86
C GLU A 166 -10.45 -7.89 -13.32
N GLY A 167 -9.99 -6.72 -13.81
CA GLY A 167 -10.86 -5.60 -14.18
C GLY A 167 -10.14 -4.58 -15.05
N LEU A 168 -10.90 -3.65 -15.65
CA LEU A 168 -10.38 -2.67 -16.61
C LEU A 168 -10.78 -1.23 -16.25
N PRO A 169 -9.88 -0.24 -16.45
CA PRO A 169 -8.48 -0.41 -16.79
C PRO A 169 -7.67 -0.98 -15.61
N THR A 170 -6.72 -1.88 -15.90
CA THR A 170 -5.68 -2.28 -14.94
C THR A 170 -4.35 -1.78 -15.44
N ILE A 171 -3.56 -1.12 -14.58
CA ILE A 171 -2.29 -0.54 -15.00
C ILE A 171 -1.17 -1.08 -14.13
N TYR A 172 -0.13 -1.60 -14.77
CA TYR A 172 1.08 -2.07 -14.11
C TYR A 172 2.27 -1.18 -14.45
N PHE A 173 3.13 -0.97 -13.47
CA PHE A 173 4.44 -0.35 -13.65
C PHE A 173 5.52 -1.42 -13.56
N LEU A 174 6.39 -1.47 -14.56
CA LEU A 174 7.45 -2.45 -14.74
C LEU A 174 8.80 -1.79 -14.46
N VAL A 175 9.58 -2.42 -13.58
CA VAL A 175 10.99 -2.08 -13.32
C VAL A 175 11.83 -3.34 -13.53
N ASP A 176 12.68 -3.34 -14.56
CA ASP A 176 13.50 -4.50 -14.93
C ASP A 176 12.68 -5.81 -15.03
N GLY A 177 11.46 -5.71 -15.58
CA GLY A 177 10.52 -6.81 -15.75
C GLY A 177 9.69 -7.21 -14.53
N LYS A 178 9.99 -6.67 -13.34
CA LYS A 178 9.11 -6.83 -12.17
C LYS A 178 7.95 -5.84 -12.24
N HIS A 179 6.72 -6.32 -12.18
CA HIS A 179 5.53 -5.47 -12.19
C HIS A 179 5.07 -5.09 -10.77
N THR A 180 4.53 -3.88 -10.64
CA THR A 180 3.84 -3.37 -9.46
C THR A 180 2.53 -2.72 -9.92
N LEU A 181 1.44 -2.99 -9.23
CA LEU A 181 0.13 -2.41 -9.57
C LEU A 181 0.12 -0.89 -9.33
N TYR A 182 -0.40 -0.13 -10.30
CA TYR A 182 -0.64 1.31 -10.14
C TYR A 182 -1.94 1.51 -9.33
N PRO A 183 -1.89 2.16 -8.14
CA PRO A 183 -3.03 2.19 -7.21
C PRO A 183 -4.33 2.80 -7.76
N ALA A 184 -4.24 3.72 -8.73
CA ALA A 184 -5.43 4.38 -9.28
C ALA A 184 -6.35 3.43 -10.08
N ALA A 185 -5.84 2.26 -10.50
CA ALA A 185 -6.61 1.27 -11.24
C ALA A 185 -7.68 0.56 -10.39
N ARG A 186 -7.59 0.59 -9.05
CA ARG A 186 -8.52 -0.13 -8.15
C ARG A 186 -9.69 0.69 -7.61
N ASN A 187 -9.75 2.00 -7.87
CA ASN A 187 -10.80 2.88 -7.31
C ASN A 187 -12.20 2.67 -7.94
N ASN A 188 -12.45 1.53 -8.58
CA ASN A 188 -13.77 1.13 -9.08
C ASN A 188 -14.67 0.51 -8.00
N LEU A 189 -14.30 0.54 -6.72
CA LEU A 189 -15.16 0.03 -5.65
C LEU A 189 -15.18 1.01 -4.47
N LEU A 190 -16.38 1.48 -4.13
CA LEU A 190 -16.71 2.52 -3.15
C LEU A 190 -16.28 3.94 -3.54
N LEU A 191 -17.12 4.64 -4.31
CA LEU A 191 -17.70 5.94 -3.89
C LEU A 191 -18.84 6.29 -4.86
N VAL A 192 -19.95 5.56 -4.78
CA VAL A 192 -21.25 6.09 -5.21
C VAL A 192 -21.75 7.01 -4.10
N ASN A 193 -21.08 8.15 -3.90
CA ASN A 193 -21.64 9.21 -3.07
C ASN A 193 -22.63 9.98 -3.94
N HIS A 194 -23.91 9.68 -3.71
CA HIS A 194 -25.05 10.40 -4.23
C HIS A 194 -24.85 11.93 -4.10
N GLY A 195 -24.83 12.63 -5.24
CA GLY A 195 -25.34 13.99 -5.29
C GLY A 195 -24.37 15.16 -5.25
N LYS A 196 -23.10 15.01 -5.68
CA LYS A 196 -22.32 16.16 -6.19
C LYS A 196 -21.48 15.73 -7.39
N GLU A 197 -21.87 16.26 -8.55
CA GLU A 197 -21.24 15.99 -9.83
C GLU A 197 -19.79 16.48 -9.89
N ASN A 198 -18.97 15.64 -10.54
CA ASN A 198 -17.67 15.92 -11.19
C ASN A 198 -16.38 15.76 -10.36
N ASN A 199 -15.59 14.75 -10.77
CA ASN A 199 -14.12 14.71 -10.80
C ASN A 199 -13.28 14.02 -9.70
N VAL A 200 -13.76 12.95 -9.06
CA VAL A 200 -12.85 12.12 -8.22
C VAL A 200 -11.91 11.23 -9.05
N LEU A 201 -12.36 10.71 -10.21
CA LEU A 201 -11.50 9.92 -11.12
C LEU A 201 -10.31 10.73 -11.67
N SER A 202 -10.50 12.04 -11.86
CA SER A 202 -9.46 12.96 -12.36
C SER A 202 -8.27 13.13 -11.42
N LEU A 203 -8.44 12.92 -10.11
CA LEU A 203 -7.34 13.13 -9.15
C LEU A 203 -6.25 12.05 -9.22
N PHE A 204 -6.58 10.85 -9.70
CA PHE A 204 -5.64 9.72 -9.73
C PHE A 204 -5.28 9.23 -11.14
N ASN A 205 -6.09 9.55 -12.15
CA ASN A 205 -5.89 9.11 -13.53
C ASN A 205 -5.56 10.26 -14.51
N GLY A 206 -5.36 11.48 -14.01
CA GLY A 206 -4.86 12.60 -14.81
C GLY A 206 -3.38 12.46 -15.13
N ARG A 207 -2.94 13.07 -16.24
CA ARG A 207 -1.54 13.11 -16.69
C ARG A 207 -0.57 13.41 -15.56
N ASP A 208 -0.84 14.49 -14.81
CA ASP A 208 0.07 14.97 -13.76
C ASP A 208 0.22 13.96 -12.61
N ALA A 209 -0.85 13.23 -12.28
CA ALA A 209 -0.82 12.18 -11.27
C ALA A 209 0.03 10.99 -11.74
N ILE A 210 -0.17 10.56 -12.99
CA ILE A 210 0.59 9.48 -13.62
C ILE A 210 2.07 9.86 -13.67
N VAL A 211 2.40 11.03 -14.22
CA VAL A 211 3.77 11.54 -14.33
C VAL A 211 4.45 11.67 -12.96
N THR A 212 3.76 12.27 -11.98
CA THR A 212 4.32 12.45 -10.63
C THR A 212 4.59 11.11 -9.97
N TRP A 213 3.66 10.16 -10.11
CA TRP A 213 3.82 8.83 -9.58
C TRP A 213 4.98 8.10 -10.27
N ILE A 214 5.07 8.13 -11.61
CA ILE A 214 6.19 7.52 -12.32
C ILE A 214 7.51 8.17 -11.89
N LYS A 215 7.62 9.50 -11.88
CA LYS A 215 8.82 10.22 -11.41
C LYS A 215 9.22 9.85 -9.98
N LYS A 216 8.25 9.55 -9.11
CA LYS A 216 8.52 9.00 -7.78
C LYS A 216 9.10 7.59 -7.84
N GLN A 217 8.64 6.73 -8.75
CA GLN A 217 9.15 5.37 -8.93
C GLN A 217 10.50 5.29 -9.66
N ILE A 218 10.72 6.14 -10.66
CA ILE A 218 11.96 6.18 -11.46
C ILE A 218 13.02 7.12 -10.90
N GLY A 219 12.63 7.94 -9.92
CA GLY A 219 13.55 8.78 -9.19
C GLY A 219 14.73 7.94 -8.72
N PRO A 220 15.90 8.55 -8.48
CA PRO A 220 17.15 7.84 -8.18
C PRO A 220 17.06 6.89 -6.98
N GLY A 221 15.93 6.84 -6.27
CA GLY A 221 15.73 6.19 -4.98
C GLY A 221 16.50 6.94 -3.87
N ILE A 222 17.50 7.72 -4.26
CA ILE A 222 18.37 8.48 -3.39
C ILE A 222 18.48 9.94 -3.81
N TYR A 223 18.27 10.86 -2.86
CA TYR A 223 18.32 12.31 -3.11
C TYR A 223 19.61 12.94 -2.60
N ASN A 224 20.19 13.86 -3.38
CA ASN A 224 21.39 14.59 -2.98
C ASN A 224 21.05 15.75 -2.03
N VAL A 225 21.71 15.82 -0.89
CA VAL A 225 21.58 16.92 0.08
C VAL A 225 22.90 17.66 0.14
N THR A 226 22.93 18.88 -0.39
CA THR A 226 24.17 19.66 -0.51
C THR A 226 24.19 20.91 0.36
N THR A 227 23.01 21.38 0.80
CA THR A 227 22.85 22.58 1.63
C THR A 227 22.27 22.22 3.01
N LEU A 228 22.54 23.10 3.99
CA LEU A 228 21.97 22.97 5.34
C LEU A 228 20.46 23.21 5.34
N ASP A 229 19.98 24.16 4.54
CA ASP A 229 18.55 24.46 4.44
C ASP A 229 17.76 23.24 3.93
N ASP A 230 18.29 22.49 2.94
CA ASP A 230 17.67 21.25 2.48
C ASP A 230 17.65 20.20 3.58
N ALA A 231 18.76 20.06 4.30
CA ALA A 231 18.92 19.13 5.40
C ALA A 231 17.93 19.39 6.54
N GLU A 232 17.75 20.64 6.94
CA GLU A 232 16.79 21.04 7.98
C GLU A 232 15.34 20.78 7.56
N ARG A 233 15.00 21.04 6.29
CA ARG A 233 13.67 20.73 5.76
C ARG A 233 13.38 19.23 5.81
N ILE A 234 14.34 18.40 5.42
CA ILE A 234 14.22 16.94 5.47
C ILE A 234 14.00 16.45 6.91
N LEU A 235 14.78 16.93 7.87
CA LEU A 235 14.62 16.58 9.29
C LEU A 235 13.28 17.05 9.88
N THR A 236 12.66 18.06 9.29
CA THR A 236 11.35 18.57 9.70
C THR A 236 10.21 17.76 9.08
N SER A 237 10.30 17.45 7.78
CA SER A 237 9.22 16.82 6.99
C SER A 237 9.17 15.30 7.15
N GLU A 238 10.32 14.64 7.21
CA GLU A 238 10.41 13.19 7.20
C GLU A 238 10.49 12.65 8.63
N SER A 239 9.69 11.62 8.94
CA SER A 239 9.74 10.92 10.24
C SER A 239 10.87 9.90 10.30
N GLU A 240 11.23 9.28 9.17
CA GLU A 240 12.30 8.30 9.06
C GLU A 240 13.17 8.57 7.82
N VAL A 241 14.49 8.67 8.03
CA VAL A 241 15.44 9.06 6.98
C VAL A 241 16.72 8.24 7.05
N ALA A 242 17.13 7.68 5.91
CA ALA A 242 18.46 7.10 5.74
C ALA A 242 19.39 8.09 5.01
N LEU A 243 20.51 8.49 5.62
CA LEU A 243 21.50 9.37 4.98
C LEU A 243 22.87 8.71 4.87
N GLY A 244 23.38 8.60 3.64
CA GLY A 244 24.76 8.23 3.34
C GLY A 244 25.70 9.43 3.27
N TYR A 245 26.80 9.41 4.00
CA TYR A 245 27.91 10.35 3.87
C TYR A 245 29.05 9.72 3.08
N LEU A 246 29.21 10.15 1.83
CA LEU A 246 30.02 9.48 0.82
C LEU A 246 31.24 10.32 0.40
N ASN A 247 32.17 9.67 -0.31
CA ASN A 247 33.29 10.35 -0.98
C ASN A 247 32.89 10.92 -2.35
N SER A 248 31.82 10.40 -2.95
CA SER A 248 31.27 10.80 -4.25
C SER A 248 29.75 10.58 -4.23
N LEU A 249 28.99 11.47 -4.87
CA LEU A 249 27.53 11.32 -5.06
C LEU A 249 27.17 10.42 -6.25
N VAL A 250 28.17 9.79 -6.87
CA VAL A 250 28.05 8.85 -7.98
C VAL A 250 29.08 7.73 -7.81
N GLY A 251 28.81 6.56 -8.39
CA GLY A 251 29.70 5.41 -8.32
C GLY A 251 29.22 4.35 -7.34
N PRO A 252 30.06 3.34 -7.04
CA PRO A 252 29.63 2.10 -6.39
C PRO A 252 28.84 2.31 -5.10
N GLU A 253 29.32 3.17 -4.20
CA GLU A 253 28.63 3.42 -2.93
C GLU A 253 27.26 4.11 -3.13
N SER A 254 27.18 5.06 -4.06
CA SER A 254 25.92 5.71 -4.42
C SER A 254 24.95 4.72 -5.06
N ASP A 255 25.45 3.85 -5.94
CA ASP A 255 24.68 2.81 -6.62
C ASP A 255 24.12 1.77 -5.64
N GLU A 256 24.88 1.38 -4.61
CA GLU A 256 24.42 0.45 -3.56
C GLU A 256 23.29 1.06 -2.70
N LEU A 257 23.38 2.34 -2.35
CA LEU A 257 22.29 3.04 -1.66
C LEU A 257 21.06 3.19 -2.57
N ALA A 258 21.25 3.61 -3.83
CA ALA A 258 20.18 3.75 -4.80
C ALA A 258 19.47 2.40 -5.07
N ALA A 259 20.23 1.31 -5.14
CA ALA A 259 19.68 -0.02 -5.29
C ALA A 259 18.91 -0.47 -4.04
N THR A 260 19.34 -0.06 -2.85
CA THR A 260 18.62 -0.36 -1.59
C THR A 260 17.32 0.44 -1.48
N SER A 261 17.34 1.72 -1.83
CA SER A 261 16.15 2.56 -1.78
C SER A 261 15.01 2.10 -2.67
N LYS A 262 15.32 1.38 -3.76
CA LYS A 262 14.31 0.75 -4.63
C LYS A 262 13.65 -0.50 -4.03
N LEU A 263 14.22 -1.05 -2.96
CA LEU A 263 13.64 -2.18 -2.24
C LEU A 263 12.79 -1.72 -1.05
N LEU A 264 12.92 -0.45 -0.64
CA LEU A 264 12.36 0.09 0.59
C LEU A 264 11.62 1.40 0.28
N ASP A 265 10.41 1.27 -0.25
CA ASP A 265 9.60 2.42 -0.71
C ASP A 265 9.05 3.30 0.42
N ASP A 266 9.10 2.78 1.65
CA ASP A 266 8.60 3.41 2.88
C ASP A 266 9.61 4.34 3.55
N ILE A 267 10.90 4.26 3.21
CA ILE A 267 11.95 5.15 3.75
C ILE A 267 12.61 5.94 2.63
N LYS A 268 12.82 7.23 2.89
CA LYS A 268 13.59 8.09 1.99
C LYS A 268 15.09 7.95 2.23
N PHE A 269 15.81 7.65 1.16
CA PHE A 269 17.27 7.63 1.16
C PHE A 269 17.82 8.93 0.62
N TYR A 270 18.87 9.41 1.26
CA TYR A 270 19.59 10.61 0.89
C TYR A 270 21.09 10.32 0.90
N GLN A 271 21.84 11.16 0.19
CA GLN A 271 23.30 11.15 0.25
C GLN A 271 23.88 12.55 0.28
N THR A 272 25.04 12.69 0.92
CA THR A 272 25.79 13.94 0.98
C THR A 272 27.29 13.70 0.94
N MET A 273 28.03 14.69 0.45
CA MET A 273 29.48 14.83 0.62
C MET A 273 29.83 15.99 1.57
N ASN A 274 28.82 16.76 2.00
CA ASN A 274 29.00 17.97 2.78
C ASN A 274 29.15 17.60 4.28
N PRO A 275 30.30 17.94 4.91
CA PRO A 275 30.54 17.64 6.32
C PRO A 275 29.53 18.30 7.26
N ASP A 276 29.04 19.50 6.94
CA ASP A 276 28.10 20.23 7.79
C ASP A 276 26.71 19.58 7.75
N VAL A 277 26.30 19.10 6.57
CA VAL A 277 25.09 18.27 6.42
C VAL A 277 25.26 16.97 7.20
N ALA A 278 26.38 16.27 7.03
CA ALA A 278 26.65 15.02 7.76
C ALA A 278 26.54 15.23 9.28
N LYS A 279 27.10 16.34 9.80
CA LYS A 279 27.01 16.72 11.21
C LYS A 279 25.58 16.94 11.68
N LEU A 280 24.73 17.58 10.86
CA LEU A 280 23.32 17.82 11.20
C LEU A 280 22.54 16.51 11.34
N PHE A 281 22.91 15.50 10.57
CA PHE A 281 22.38 14.14 10.69
C PHE A 281 23.17 13.26 11.68
N HIS A 282 23.94 13.88 12.57
CA HIS A 282 24.71 13.22 13.64
C HIS A 282 25.83 12.28 13.17
N ILE A 283 26.31 12.41 11.94
CA ILE A 283 27.53 11.76 11.47
C ILE A 283 28.73 12.65 11.80
N ASP A 284 29.78 12.07 12.39
CA ASP A 284 31.06 12.77 12.58
C ASP A 284 31.65 13.17 11.21
N PRO A 285 31.90 14.47 10.94
CA PRO A 285 32.52 14.93 9.70
C PRO A 285 33.83 14.24 9.33
N GLU A 286 34.59 13.78 10.33
CA GLU A 286 35.89 13.11 10.16
C GLU A 286 35.79 11.57 10.10
N VAL A 287 34.58 11.02 10.14
CA VAL A 287 34.37 9.57 10.05
C VAL A 287 34.93 9.01 8.75
N LYS A 288 35.42 7.77 8.82
CA LYS A 288 35.78 7.03 7.61
C LYS A 288 34.55 6.84 6.74
N ARG A 289 34.59 7.36 5.51
CA ARG A 289 33.54 7.21 4.51
C ARG A 289 33.75 5.91 3.70
N PRO A 290 32.69 5.28 3.19
CA PRO A 290 31.28 5.67 3.33
C PRO A 290 30.73 5.41 4.73
N ALA A 291 29.88 6.32 5.22
CA ALA A 291 29.13 6.17 6.46
C ALA A 291 27.63 6.30 6.19
N LEU A 292 26.79 5.65 6.99
CA LEU A 292 25.34 5.68 6.84
C LEU A 292 24.68 5.74 8.22
N VAL A 293 23.61 6.53 8.30
CA VAL A 293 22.73 6.62 9.48
C VAL A 293 21.29 6.43 9.08
N LEU A 294 20.51 5.85 10.00
CA LEU A 294 19.04 5.89 9.98
C LEU A 294 18.58 6.74 11.15
N LEU A 295 17.85 7.82 10.86
CA LEU A 295 17.24 8.70 11.85
C LEU A 295 15.74 8.44 11.91
N LYS A 296 15.19 8.48 13.13
CA LYS A 296 13.76 8.30 13.40
C LYS A 296 13.28 9.34 14.41
N LYS A 297 12.29 10.13 14.03
CA LYS A 297 11.77 11.27 14.79
C LYS A 297 11.05 10.85 16.07
N ASP A 298 10.24 9.79 15.99
CA ASP A 298 9.34 9.37 17.08
C ASP A 298 10.06 8.64 18.23
N ALA A 299 11.34 8.30 18.04
CA ALA A 299 12.13 7.56 19.03
C ALA A 299 13.45 8.25 19.42
N GLU A 300 13.76 9.45 18.90
CA GLU A 300 15.07 10.12 19.00
C GLU A 300 16.25 9.12 18.86
N LYS A 301 16.10 8.13 17.97
CA LYS A 301 17.02 7.00 17.85
C LYS A 301 17.77 7.10 16.54
N ILE A 302 19.01 7.56 16.64
CA ILE A 302 19.98 7.52 15.56
C ILE A 302 20.63 6.14 15.57
N CYS A 303 20.57 5.44 14.45
CA CYS A 303 21.27 4.18 14.26
C CYS A 303 22.42 4.42 13.28
N HIS A 304 23.64 4.09 13.67
CA HIS A 304 24.80 4.12 12.78
C HIS A 304 25.00 2.75 12.13
N PHE A 305 25.28 2.74 10.84
CA PHE A 305 25.65 1.55 10.10
C PHE A 305 27.13 1.24 10.27
N ASP A 306 27.45 0.00 10.65
CA ASP A 306 28.80 -0.50 10.89
C ASP A 306 29.16 -1.71 9.99
N GLY A 307 28.27 -2.07 9.07
CA GLY A 307 28.44 -3.18 8.15
C GLY A 307 29.23 -2.84 6.88
N LEU A 308 29.36 -3.84 6.00
CA LEU A 308 29.91 -3.63 4.66
C LEU A 308 28.93 -2.79 3.83
N PHE A 309 29.44 -1.80 3.11
CA PHE A 309 28.62 -0.86 2.33
C PHE A 309 28.12 -1.47 1.02
N VAL A 310 27.22 -2.45 1.13
CA VAL A 310 26.61 -3.20 0.03
C VAL A 310 25.10 -3.31 0.26
N LYS A 311 24.31 -3.37 -0.82
CA LYS A 311 22.84 -3.34 -0.82
C LYS A 311 22.22 -4.29 0.19
N THR A 312 22.71 -5.53 0.27
CA THR A 312 22.16 -6.55 1.18
C THR A 312 22.30 -6.14 2.63
N ALA A 313 23.48 -5.68 3.04
CA ALA A 313 23.77 -5.27 4.41
C ALA A 313 23.07 -3.94 4.77
N ILE A 314 22.99 -3.00 3.84
CA ILE A 314 22.26 -1.74 4.02
C ILE A 314 20.76 -2.02 4.19
N ASN A 315 20.19 -2.87 3.34
CA ASN A 315 18.79 -3.28 3.44
C ASN A 315 18.50 -3.95 4.79
N GLU A 316 19.33 -4.91 5.19
CA GLU A 316 19.19 -5.60 6.48
C GLU A 316 19.32 -4.65 7.67
N PHE A 317 20.26 -3.71 7.61
CA PHE A 317 20.40 -2.65 8.61
C PHE A 317 19.15 -1.78 8.70
N VAL A 318 18.67 -1.22 7.60
CA VAL A 318 17.51 -0.33 7.60
C VAL A 318 16.28 -1.08 8.10
N THR A 319 15.98 -2.25 7.53
CA THR A 319 14.83 -3.08 7.95
C THR A 319 14.88 -3.50 9.41
N SER A 320 16.05 -3.94 9.91
CA SER A 320 16.22 -4.32 11.32
C SER A 320 16.13 -3.13 12.28
N ASN A 321 16.28 -1.91 11.77
CA ASN A 321 16.22 -0.69 12.55
C ASN A 321 14.95 0.14 12.31
N LYS A 322 14.03 -0.27 11.42
CA LYS A 322 12.73 0.39 11.21
C LYS A 322 11.94 0.46 12.50
N LEU A 323 11.61 -0.69 13.06
CA LEU A 323 10.84 -0.75 14.30
C LEU A 323 11.72 -0.46 15.52
N PRO A 324 11.15 0.15 16.58
CA PRO A 324 11.82 0.21 17.87
C PRO A 324 12.08 -1.22 18.39
N LEU A 325 13.00 -1.35 19.37
CA LEU A 325 13.28 -2.66 19.97
C LEU A 325 12.04 -3.27 20.63
N VAL A 326 11.16 -2.42 21.15
CA VAL A 326 9.84 -2.79 21.65
C VAL A 326 8.85 -1.78 21.07
N THR A 327 7.88 -2.25 20.29
CA THR A 327 6.80 -1.44 19.74
C THR A 327 5.60 -1.52 20.67
N ILE A 328 5.05 -0.38 21.08
CA ILE A 328 3.78 -0.37 21.82
C ILE A 328 2.66 -0.62 20.83
N PHE A 329 1.80 -1.60 21.09
CA PHE A 329 0.65 -1.88 20.24
C PHE A 329 -0.40 -0.78 20.37
N SER A 330 -0.73 -0.16 19.24
CA SER A 330 -1.77 0.86 19.12
C SER A 330 -2.35 0.83 17.70
N ARG A 331 -3.41 1.60 17.47
CA ARG A 331 -3.98 1.78 16.13
C ARG A 331 -2.96 2.37 15.14
N GLU A 332 -2.06 3.22 15.64
CA GLU A 332 -1.04 3.90 14.85
C GLU A 332 0.14 2.98 14.52
N SER A 333 0.54 2.10 15.44
CA SER A 333 1.68 1.19 15.23
C SER A 333 1.30 -0.13 14.56
N ALA A 334 0.02 -0.50 14.57
CA ALA A 334 -0.48 -1.76 13.99
C ALA A 334 -0.08 -1.95 12.51
N PRO A 335 -0.24 -0.96 11.60
CA PRO A 335 0.20 -1.11 10.21
C PRO A 335 1.68 -1.52 10.11
N SER A 336 2.57 -0.82 10.81
CA SER A 336 4.01 -1.10 10.81
C SER A 336 4.39 -2.48 11.38
N ILE A 337 3.55 -3.05 12.25
CA ILE A 337 3.73 -4.41 12.80
C ILE A 337 3.29 -5.47 11.78
N PHE A 338 2.09 -5.31 11.20
CA PHE A 338 1.47 -6.35 10.37
C PHE A 338 1.92 -6.33 8.91
N GLU A 339 2.24 -5.15 8.37
CA GLU A 339 2.79 -4.98 7.02
C GLU A 339 4.29 -5.32 6.96
N SER A 340 4.92 -5.52 8.12
CA SER A 340 6.32 -5.93 8.21
C SER A 340 6.57 -7.27 7.51
N SER A 341 7.76 -7.38 6.92
CA SER A 341 8.28 -8.65 6.39
C SER A 341 8.63 -9.64 7.51
N ILE A 342 8.80 -9.17 8.76
CA ILE A 342 9.06 -10.02 9.92
C ILE A 342 7.74 -10.61 10.43
N LYS A 343 7.55 -11.91 10.24
CA LYS A 343 6.31 -12.63 10.59
C LYS A 343 6.25 -13.18 12.02
N MET A 344 7.38 -13.18 12.73
CA MET A 344 7.45 -13.68 14.10
C MET A 344 7.31 -12.53 15.09
N HIS A 345 6.33 -12.61 15.99
CA HIS A 345 6.03 -11.57 16.99
C HIS A 345 6.16 -12.14 18.41
N LEU A 346 6.72 -11.36 19.33
CA LEU A 346 6.74 -11.64 20.78
C LEU A 346 5.90 -10.57 21.46
N LEU A 347 4.78 -10.97 22.07
CA LEU A 347 3.88 -10.06 22.76
C LEU A 347 4.15 -10.15 24.26
N LEU A 348 4.34 -8.99 24.90
CA LEU A 348 4.29 -8.83 26.36
C LEU A 348 2.97 -8.15 26.70
N PHE A 349 2.13 -8.85 27.44
CA PHE A 349 0.89 -8.28 27.97
C PHE A 349 1.15 -7.78 29.37
N ALA A 350 1.02 -6.47 29.60
CA ALA A 350 1.07 -5.93 30.95
C ALA A 350 0.22 -4.66 31.06
N THR A 351 -0.18 -4.31 32.28
CA THR A 351 -0.83 -3.02 32.54
C THR A 351 0.21 -1.91 32.65
N LEU A 352 -0.18 -0.66 32.39
CA LEU A 352 0.72 0.49 32.39
C LEU A 352 1.48 0.68 33.70
N ASN A 353 0.87 0.35 34.83
CA ASN A 353 1.46 0.50 36.17
C ASN A 353 2.66 -0.45 36.45
N ILE A 354 2.82 -1.53 35.70
CA ILE A 354 3.91 -2.51 35.87
C ILE A 354 4.85 -2.56 34.66
N SER A 355 4.53 -1.86 33.59
CA SER A 355 5.26 -1.90 32.32
C SER A 355 6.72 -1.45 32.47
N ASP A 356 7.00 -0.43 33.29
CA ASP A 356 8.35 0.09 33.57
C ASP A 356 9.32 -0.98 34.10
N LYS A 357 8.79 -2.04 34.74
CA LYS A 357 9.60 -3.15 35.25
C LYS A 357 9.95 -4.18 34.17
N TYR A 358 9.06 -4.40 33.20
CA TYR A 358 9.16 -5.51 32.26
C TYR A 358 9.57 -5.09 30.85
N ILE A 359 9.24 -3.86 30.42
CA ILE A 359 9.68 -3.32 29.13
C ILE A 359 11.22 -3.33 29.02
N PRO A 360 12.02 -2.92 30.04
CA PRO A 360 13.48 -2.99 29.94
C PRO A 360 14.01 -4.43 29.78
N VAL A 361 13.36 -5.40 30.42
CA VAL A 361 13.72 -6.83 30.31
C VAL A 361 13.42 -7.35 28.91
N LEU A 362 12.24 -7.02 28.39
CA LEU A 362 11.86 -7.35 27.01
C LEU A 362 12.80 -6.67 26.01
N GLN A 363 13.17 -5.41 26.24
CA GLN A 363 14.08 -4.66 25.39
C GLN A 363 15.48 -5.28 25.36
N GLU A 364 15.98 -5.79 26.49
CA GLU A 364 17.26 -6.50 26.54
C GLU A 364 17.20 -7.81 25.75
N ALA A 365 16.11 -8.58 25.88
CA ALA A 365 15.89 -9.78 25.09
C ALA A 365 15.75 -9.47 23.59
N ALA A 366 15.03 -8.39 23.24
CA ALA A 366 14.78 -7.98 21.87
C ALA A 366 16.07 -7.64 21.11
N LYS A 367 17.12 -7.17 21.79
CA LYS A 367 18.44 -6.92 21.17
C LYS A 367 19.02 -8.17 20.51
N LEU A 368 18.78 -9.35 21.08
CA LEU A 368 19.31 -10.63 20.57
C LEU A 368 18.59 -11.12 19.30
N PHE A 369 17.36 -10.67 19.07
CA PHE A 369 16.49 -11.13 17.99
C PHE A 369 16.07 -10.03 17.01
N LYS A 370 16.75 -8.88 17.06
CA LYS A 370 16.51 -7.74 16.17
C LYS A 370 16.56 -8.16 14.70
N GLY A 371 15.58 -7.73 13.91
CA GLY A 371 15.43 -8.10 12.50
C GLY A 371 14.85 -9.49 12.25
N LYS A 372 14.70 -10.33 13.28
CA LYS A 372 14.13 -11.69 13.18
C LYS A 372 12.78 -11.81 13.86
N LEU A 373 12.54 -11.00 14.88
CA LEU A 373 11.30 -10.97 15.66
C LEU A 373 10.92 -9.52 15.99
N ILE A 374 9.62 -9.23 15.98
CA ILE A 374 9.08 -7.95 16.47
C ILE A 374 8.63 -8.13 17.91
N SER A 375 9.25 -7.42 18.85
CA SER A 375 8.80 -7.40 20.24
C SER A 375 7.76 -6.31 20.43
N ILE A 376 6.60 -6.69 20.95
CA ILE A 376 5.40 -5.87 21.04
C ILE A 376 4.99 -5.80 22.50
N TYR A 377 4.78 -4.60 23.01
CA TYR A 377 4.14 -4.38 24.31
C TYR A 377 2.65 -4.08 24.11
N VAL A 378 1.79 -4.89 24.72
CA VAL A 378 0.34 -4.72 24.70
C VAL A 378 -0.09 -4.21 26.07
N GLN A 379 -0.57 -2.96 26.11
CA GLN A 379 -1.08 -2.34 27.33
C GLN A 379 -2.49 -2.87 27.63
N VAL A 380 -2.62 -3.84 28.54
CA VAL A 380 -3.88 -4.56 28.79
C VAL A 380 -5.01 -3.64 29.30
N ASP A 381 -4.66 -2.59 30.05
CA ASP A 381 -5.60 -1.59 30.57
C ASP A 381 -6.01 -0.52 29.55
N ASN A 382 -5.51 -0.59 28.31
CA ASN A 382 -5.98 0.22 27.20
C ASN A 382 -7.24 -0.43 26.57
N GLU A 383 -8.42 0.13 26.86
CA GLU A 383 -9.72 -0.38 26.39
C GLU A 383 -9.88 -0.34 24.86
N GLU A 384 -9.21 0.58 24.17
CA GLU A 384 -9.36 0.78 22.72
C GLU A 384 -8.60 -0.28 21.91
N SER A 385 -7.38 -0.64 22.35
CA SER A 385 -6.46 -1.45 21.55
C SER A 385 -5.91 -2.67 22.30
N GLY A 386 -5.49 -2.50 23.55
CA GLY A 386 -4.80 -3.58 24.27
C GLY A 386 -5.73 -4.65 24.83
N LYS A 387 -6.88 -4.27 25.39
CA LYS A 387 -7.86 -5.21 25.95
C LYS A 387 -8.49 -6.14 24.89
N PRO A 388 -8.90 -5.66 23.69
CA PRO A 388 -9.34 -6.54 22.62
C PRO A 388 -8.28 -7.58 22.23
N VAL A 389 -7.02 -7.18 22.14
CA VAL A 389 -5.91 -8.09 21.79
C VAL A 389 -5.65 -9.09 22.92
N ALA A 390 -5.62 -8.64 24.19
CA ALA A 390 -5.47 -9.54 25.33
C ALA A 390 -6.58 -10.61 25.36
N ASN A 391 -7.82 -10.21 25.11
CA ASN A 391 -8.96 -11.14 25.02
C ASN A 391 -8.80 -12.15 23.89
N PHE A 392 -8.34 -11.72 22.71
CA PHE A 392 -8.09 -12.62 21.58
C PHE A 392 -7.08 -13.72 21.92
N PHE A 393 -6.04 -13.39 22.68
CA PHE A 393 -5.03 -14.36 23.15
C PHE A 393 -5.42 -15.09 24.45
N GLY A 394 -6.62 -14.86 24.98
CA GLY A 394 -7.08 -15.47 26.24
C GLY A 394 -6.31 -15.00 27.48
N VAL A 395 -5.62 -13.86 27.39
CA VAL A 395 -4.87 -13.29 28.51
C VAL A 395 -5.86 -12.57 29.42
N SER A 396 -5.98 -13.07 30.65
CA SER A 396 -6.85 -12.50 31.68
C SER A 396 -6.05 -12.11 32.92
N GLY A 397 -6.37 -10.96 33.50
CA GLY A 397 -5.75 -10.44 34.72
C GLY A 397 -4.77 -9.28 34.50
N ASN A 398 -4.25 -8.74 35.61
CA ASN A 398 -3.42 -7.53 35.62
C ASN A 398 -1.90 -7.85 35.74
N GLY A 399 -1.53 -9.12 35.63
CA GLY A 399 -0.15 -9.58 35.72
C GLY A 399 0.54 -9.60 34.34
N PRO A 400 1.88 -9.52 34.30
CA PRO A 400 2.62 -9.64 33.05
C PRO A 400 2.52 -11.06 32.50
N THR A 401 2.22 -11.21 31.20
CA THR A 401 2.17 -12.50 30.49
C THR A 401 3.08 -12.46 29.27
#